data_AF-A0AAV6HK47-F1
#
_entry.id   AF-A0AAV6HK47-F1
#
_cell.length_a   1.000
_cell.length_b   1.000
_cell.length_c   1.000
_cell.angle_alpha   90.00
_cell.angle_beta   90.00
_cell.angle_gamma   90.00
#
_symmetry.space_group_name_H-M   'P 1'
#
loop_
_entity.id
_entity.type
_entity.pdbx_description
1 polymer ?
#
loop_
_entity_poly.entity_id
_entity_poly.type
_entity_poly.pdbx_seq_one_letter_code
_entity_poly.pdbx_strand_id
1 'polypeptide(L)'
;MIVIVYCCHFTLCFMCSGLPGAFQAALHGVLTATSFEQAVRETMSCGGCTCSRSSFIGACIGAQVGPEGIPNAWKTKTLRYNSLIEHAKKIAELHQA
;
A
#
# COMPACT_ATOMS: atom_id res chain seq x y z
N MET A 1 5.33 2.87 2.76
CA MET A 1 4.64 2.10 3.82
C MET A 1 5.07 2.51 5.24
N ILE A 2 5.31 3.80 5.50
CA ILE A 2 5.74 4.32 6.82
C ILE A 2 4.56 4.64 7.74
N VAL A 3 3.38 4.87 7.17
CA VAL A 3 2.16 5.12 7.95
C VAL A 3 1.69 3.87 8.70
N ILE A 4 2.23 2.69 8.38
CA ILE A 4 1.80 1.41 8.93
C ILE A 4 2.43 1.11 10.30
N VAL A 5 3.69 1.52 10.53
CA VAL A 5 4.41 1.11 11.74
C VAL A 5 4.03 1.96 12.96
N TYR A 6 3.73 3.26 12.77
CA TYR A 6 3.38 4.14 13.89
C TYR A 6 1.93 4.00 14.38
N CYS A 7 1.04 3.38 13.61
CA CYS A 7 -0.36 3.19 14.02
C CYS A 7 -0.57 1.93 14.87
N CYS A 8 0.44 1.06 14.98
CA CYS A 8 0.31 -0.24 15.65
C CYS A 8 0.51 -0.18 17.18
N HIS A 9 0.81 0.99 17.76
CA HIS A 9 0.95 1.20 19.21
C HIS A 9 -0.28 1.88 19.85
N PHE A 10 -1.44 1.83 19.19
CA PHE A 10 -2.71 2.18 19.81
C PHE A 10 -3.71 1.07 19.51
N THR A 11 -4.03 0.30 20.54
CA THR A 11 -4.86 -0.91 20.59
C THR A 11 -6.33 -0.66 20.24
N LEU A 12 -6.60 0.06 19.15
CA LEU A 12 -7.94 0.38 18.66
C LEU A 12 -8.09 0.24 17.13
N CYS A 13 -7.13 -0.37 16.43
CA CYS A 13 -7.28 -0.70 15.00
C CYS A 13 -7.93 -2.09 14.78
N PHE A 14 -8.75 -2.54 15.73
CA PHE A 14 -9.37 -3.88 15.71
C PHE A 14 -10.80 -3.90 15.15
N MET A 15 -11.26 -2.84 14.49
CA MET A 15 -12.65 -2.74 13.99
C MET A 15 -12.75 -2.34 12.52
N CYS A 16 -12.03 -3.07 11.67
CA CYS A 16 -12.37 -3.21 10.25
C CYS A 16 -12.87 -4.64 9.95
N SER A 17 -13.48 -5.29 10.94
CA SER A 17 -14.06 -6.63 10.86
C SER A 17 -15.44 -6.55 10.18
N GLY A 18 -15.46 -6.42 8.85
CA GLY A 18 -16.66 -6.75 8.04
C GLY A 18 -16.86 -6.13 6.65
N LEU A 19 -15.97 -5.28 6.11
CA LEU A 19 -16.43 -4.20 5.23
C LEU A 19 -16.46 -4.47 3.70
N PRO A 20 -17.64 -4.61 3.04
CA PRO A 20 -17.76 -4.35 1.60
C PRO A 20 -17.28 -2.93 1.24
N GLY A 21 -17.49 -1.95 2.11
CA GLY A 21 -17.13 -0.55 1.83
C GLY A 21 -15.64 -0.23 1.83
N ALA A 22 -14.82 -0.85 2.68
CA ALA A 22 -13.37 -0.56 2.72
C ALA A 22 -12.66 -1.13 1.50
N PHE A 23 -13.05 -2.33 1.08
CA PHE A 23 -12.56 -2.96 -0.14
C PHE A 23 -13.05 -2.23 -1.39
N GLN A 24 -14.33 -1.89 -1.48
CA GLN A 24 -14.89 -1.13 -2.60
C GLN A 24 -14.22 0.24 -2.76
N ALA A 25 -13.98 0.97 -1.67
CA ALA A 25 -13.28 2.25 -1.73
C ALA A 25 -11.83 2.08 -2.22
N ALA A 26 -11.13 1.04 -1.76
CA ALA A 26 -9.77 0.77 -2.21
C ALA A 26 -9.74 0.32 -3.68
N LEU A 27 -10.68 -0.52 -4.11
CA LEU A 27 -10.82 -0.97 -5.49
C LEU A 27 -11.19 0.18 -6.43
N HIS A 28 -12.08 1.07 -6.01
CA HIS A 28 -12.39 2.29 -6.74
C HIS A 28 -11.12 3.11 -6.97
N GLY A 29 -10.33 3.35 -5.91
CA GLY A 29 -9.04 4.02 -6.03
C GLY A 29 -8.05 3.31 -6.96
N VAL A 30 -8.04 1.96 -6.98
CA VAL A 30 -7.22 1.20 -7.94
C VAL A 30 -7.63 1.46 -9.39
N LEU A 31 -8.93 1.61 -9.67
CA LEU A 31 -9.45 1.80 -11.03
C LEU A 31 -9.34 3.25 -11.52
N THR A 32 -9.40 4.23 -10.61
CA THR A 32 -9.43 5.66 -10.98
C THR A 32 -8.07 6.34 -10.93
N ALA A 33 -7.13 5.82 -10.13
CA ALA A 33 -5.84 6.47 -9.96
C ALA A 33 -4.93 6.24 -11.18
N THR A 34 -4.31 7.32 -11.65
CA THR A 34 -3.38 7.27 -12.80
C THR A 34 -1.92 7.11 -12.38
N SER A 35 -1.61 7.38 -11.11
CA SER A 35 -0.26 7.28 -10.56
C SER A 35 -0.25 6.72 -9.14
N PHE A 36 0.84 6.04 -8.78
CA PHE A 36 1.04 5.46 -7.45
C PHE A 36 0.92 6.53 -6.34
N GLU A 37 1.52 7.69 -6.58
CA GLU A 37 1.53 8.78 -5.60
C GLU A 37 0.12 9.36 -5.38
N GLN A 38 -0.62 9.61 -6.45
CA GLN A 38 -2.00 10.07 -6.38
C GLN A 38 -2.87 9.06 -5.60
N ALA A 39 -2.81 7.78 -5.97
CA ALA A 39 -3.61 6.71 -5.36
C ALA A 39 -3.44 6.66 -3.82
N VAL A 40 -2.20 6.67 -3.36
CA VAL A 40 -1.87 6.59 -1.93
C VAL A 40 -2.28 7.88 -1.21
N ARG A 41 -2.04 9.05 -1.81
CA ARG A 41 -2.41 10.33 -1.20
C ARG A 41 -3.92 10.51 -1.07
N GLU A 42 -4.68 10.22 -2.12
CA GLU A 42 -6.14 10.28 -2.08
C GLU A 42 -6.72 9.33 -1.02
N THR A 43 -6.18 8.12 -0.93
CA THR A 43 -6.56 7.14 0.10
C THR A 43 -6.30 7.66 1.52
N MET A 44 -5.18 8.36 1.73
CA MET A 44 -4.88 8.99 3.02
C MET A 44 -5.79 10.19 3.32
N SER A 45 -6.11 11.00 2.32
CA SER A 45 -7.00 12.17 2.45
C SER A 45 -8.42 11.79 2.86
N CYS A 46 -8.89 10.60 2.49
CA CYS A 46 -10.20 10.07 2.88
C CYS A 46 -10.31 9.63 4.36
N GLY A 47 -9.29 9.85 5.20
CA GLY A 47 -9.35 9.64 6.66
C GLY A 47 -9.49 8.17 7.12
N GLY A 48 -9.99 7.94 8.33
CA GLY A 48 -10.27 6.58 8.85
C GLY A 48 -9.04 5.66 8.94
N CYS A 49 -9.22 4.35 8.67
CA CYS A 49 -8.10 3.39 8.62
C CYS A 49 -7.33 3.54 7.30
N THR A 50 -6.51 4.58 7.22
CA THR A 50 -5.68 4.88 6.04
C THR A 50 -4.60 3.83 5.82
N CYS A 51 -4.07 3.24 6.90
CA CYS A 51 -3.00 2.26 6.89
C CYS A 51 -3.34 1.02 6.02
N SER A 52 -4.43 0.31 6.34
CA SER A 52 -4.81 -0.92 5.63
C SER A 52 -5.20 -0.63 4.18
N ARG A 53 -5.99 0.43 3.95
CA ARG A 53 -6.41 0.85 2.61
C ARG A 53 -5.23 1.28 1.73
N SER A 54 -4.30 2.06 2.28
CA SER A 54 -3.09 2.51 1.56
C SER A 54 -2.16 1.34 1.25
N SER A 55 -2.12 0.32 2.12
CA SER A 55 -1.35 -0.90 1.87
C SER A 55 -1.91 -1.69 0.70
N PHE A 56 -3.24 -1.87 0.67
CA PHE A 56 -3.92 -2.59 -0.39
C PHE A 56 -3.79 -1.87 -1.74
N ILE A 57 -4.16 -0.58 -1.81
CA ILE A 57 -4.06 0.19 -3.06
C ILE A 57 -2.61 0.31 -3.53
N GLY A 58 -1.66 0.49 -2.59
CA GLY A 58 -0.23 0.53 -2.91
C GLY A 58 0.28 -0.79 -3.47
N ALA A 59 -0.19 -1.93 -2.96
CA ALA A 59 0.16 -3.24 -3.52
C ALA A 59 -0.40 -3.40 -4.95
N CYS A 60 -1.68 -3.07 -5.16
CA CYS A 60 -2.34 -3.20 -6.46
C CYS A 60 -1.74 -2.27 -7.53
N ILE A 61 -1.58 -0.99 -7.22
CA ILE A 61 -1.00 -0.02 -8.16
C ILE A 61 0.50 -0.28 -8.32
N GLY A 62 1.20 -0.60 -7.24
CA GLY A 62 2.63 -0.94 -7.28
C GLY A 62 2.94 -2.15 -8.16
N ALA A 63 2.07 -3.16 -8.18
CA ALA A 63 2.17 -4.29 -9.09
C ALA A 63 1.94 -3.89 -10.55
N GLN A 64 1.04 -2.94 -10.83
CA GLN A 64 0.75 -2.45 -12.18
C GLN A 64 1.86 -1.57 -12.76
N VAL A 65 2.38 -0.62 -11.96
CA VAL A 65 3.40 0.34 -12.42
C VAL A 65 4.84 -0.19 -12.26
N GLY A 66 5.00 -1.29 -11.53
CA GLY A 66 6.30 -1.87 -11.22
C GLY A 66 7.14 -1.02 -10.25
N PRO A 67 8.38 -1.48 -9.94
CA PRO A 67 9.26 -0.77 -9.01
C PRO A 67 9.67 0.62 -9.50
N GLU A 68 9.73 0.84 -10.81
CA GLU A 68 10.10 2.14 -11.41
C GLU A 68 9.01 3.21 -11.23
N GLY A 69 7.73 2.82 -11.21
CA GLY A 69 6.62 3.75 -10.99
C GLY A 69 6.47 4.25 -9.55
N ILE A 70 7.25 3.72 -8.60
CA ILE A 70 7.23 4.15 -7.20
C ILE A 70 8.24 5.30 -6.99
N PRO A 71 7.84 6.45 -6.41
CA PRO A 71 8.73 7.58 -6.17
C PRO A 71 9.96 7.21 -5.34
N ASN A 72 11.16 7.55 -5.82
CA ASN A 72 12.42 7.27 -5.10
C ASN A 72 12.46 7.91 -3.71
N ALA A 73 11.88 9.11 -3.56
CA ALA A 73 11.76 9.79 -2.27
C ALA A 73 10.93 8.99 -1.24
N TRP A 74 10.05 8.10 -1.66
CA TRP A 74 9.24 7.26 -0.79
C TRP A 74 9.93 5.93 -0.48
N LYS A 75 10.68 5.40 -1.44
CA LYS A 75 11.56 4.23 -1.25
C LYS A 75 12.59 4.50 -0.16
N THR A 76 13.29 5.63 -0.23
CA THR A 76 14.35 6.00 0.74
C THR A 76 13.81 6.23 2.15
N LYS A 77 12.58 6.71 2.27
CA LYS A 77 11.94 6.89 3.59
C LYS A 77 11.42 5.57 4.17
N THR A 78 11.20 4.54 3.34
CA THR A 78 10.59 3.28 3.80
C THR A 78 11.57 2.45 4.59
N LEU A 79 11.21 2.14 5.84
CA LEU A 79 12.01 1.30 6.73
C LEU A 79 12.23 -0.08 6.12
N ARG A 80 13.49 -0.54 6.11
CA ARG A 80 13.90 -1.86 5.57
C ARG A 80 13.51 -2.08 4.11
N TYR A 81 13.42 -1.02 3.30
CA TYR A 81 13.10 -1.11 1.88
C TYR A 81 14.00 -2.11 1.12
N ASN A 82 15.31 -2.12 1.40
CA ASN A 82 16.26 -3.03 0.75
C ASN A 82 15.96 -4.51 1.05
N SER A 83 15.62 -4.85 2.30
CA SER A 83 15.19 -6.21 2.62
C SER A 83 13.86 -6.52 1.94
N LEU A 84 12.90 -5.59 1.98
CA LEU A 84 11.57 -5.80 1.38
C LEU A 84 11.66 -6.12 -0.12
N ILE A 85 12.45 -5.37 -0.88
CA ILE A 85 12.59 -5.59 -2.33
C ILE A 85 13.31 -6.91 -2.64
N GLU A 86 14.30 -7.30 -1.83
CA GLU A 86 14.98 -8.59 -1.98
C GLU A 86 14.01 -9.76 -1.79
N HIS A 87 13.17 -9.72 -0.75
CA HIS A 87 12.18 -10.77 -0.48
C HIS A 87 11.09 -10.78 -1.56
N ALA A 88 10.63 -9.60 -2.00
CA ALA A 88 9.65 -9.49 -3.08
C ALA A 88 10.16 -10.11 -4.39
N LYS A 89 11.44 -9.89 -4.74
CA LYS A 89 12.06 -10.51 -5.93
C LYS A 89 12.11 -12.03 -5.82
N LYS A 90 12.56 -12.58 -4.68
CA LYS A 90 12.57 -14.03 -4.45
C LYS A 90 11.18 -14.66 -4.63
N ILE A 91 10.15 -14.00 -4.10
CA ILE A 91 8.76 -14.48 -4.25
C ILE A 91 8.30 -14.38 -5.71
N ALA A 92 8.62 -13.29 -6.41
CA ALA A 92 8.27 -13.13 -7.82
C ALA A 92 8.92 -14.19 -8.71
N GLU A 93 10.20 -14.52 -8.46
CA GLU A 93 10.93 -15.58 -9.16
C GLU A 93 10.30 -16.97 -8.93
N LEU A 94 9.84 -17.26 -7.71
CA LEU A 94 9.15 -18.52 -7.38
C LEU A 94 7.80 -18.70 -8.11
N HIS A 95 7.13 -17.60 -8.45
CA HIS A 95 5.82 -17.63 -9.12
C HIS A 95 5.92 -17.44 -10.65
N GLN A 96 7.13 -17.28 -11.19
CA GLN A 96 7.39 -17.22 -12.64
C GLN A 96 7.80 -18.59 -13.24
N ALA A 97 7.86 -19.64 -12.42
CA ALA A 97 8.06 -21.04 -12.82
C ALA A 97 6.72 -21.79 -12.94
#